data_AF-A0A4Q5RFZ7-F1
#
_entry.id   AF-A0A4Q5RFZ7-F1
#
_cell.length_a   1.000
_cell.length_b   1.000
_cell.length_c   1.000
_cell.angle_alpha   90.00
_cell.angle_beta   90.00
_cell.angle_gamma   90.00
#
_symmetry.space_group_name_H-M   'P 1'
#
loop_
_entity.id
_entity.type
_entity.pdbx_description
1 polymer ?
#
loop_
_entity_poly.entity_id
_entity_poly.type
_entity_poly.pdbx_seq_one_letter_code
_entity_poly.pdbx_strand_id
1 'polypeptide(L)' 'MWVTKDRNIRHNLLPNNRYDEARGNRESAYQGSYQVTGNHIDYKDDTGFTADGEFRDGILYHAGMILYKEA' A
#
# COMPACT_ATOMS: atom_id res chain seq x y z
N MET A 1 9.19 -2.72 -1.24
CA MET A 1 8.10 -2.10 -2.04
C MET A 1 7.04 -3.15 -2.28
N TRP A 2 5.76 -2.79 -2.40
CA TRP A 2 4.66 -3.69 -2.72
C TRP A 2 4.15 -3.38 -4.11
N VAL A 3 4.07 -4.38 -4.99
CA VAL A 3 3.75 -4.17 -6.40
C VAL A 3 2.65 -5.11 -6.87
N THR A 4 1.74 -4.64 -7.70
CA THR A 4 0.80 -5.54 -8.38
C THR A 4 1.54 -6.44 -9.37
N LYS A 5 0.93 -7.56 -9.74
CA LYS A 5 1.53 -8.53 -10.68
C LYS A 5 1.94 -7.91 -12.03
N ASP A 6 1.17 -6.95 -12.51
CA ASP A 6 1.42 -6.19 -13.74
C ASP A 6 2.36 -4.99 -13.54
N ARG A 7 2.85 -4.76 -12.31
CA ARG A 7 3.69 -3.63 -11.89
C ARG A 7 3.09 -2.25 -12.17
N ASN A 8 1.79 -2.20 -12.48
CA ASN A 8 1.08 -0.94 -12.73
C ASN A 8 0.91 -0.15 -11.43
N ILE A 9 0.77 -0.82 -10.30
CA ILE A 9 0.70 -0.16 -8.99
C ILE A 9 1.97 -0.50 -8.21
N ARG A 10 2.61 0.54 -7.67
CA ARG A 10 3.82 0.46 -6.85
C ARG A 10 3.57 1.20 -5.54
N HIS A 11 3.51 0.46 -4.46
CA HIS A 11 3.11 0.93 -3.14
C HIS A 11 4.29 0.81 -2.18
N ASN A 12 4.80 1.94 -1.72
CA ASN A 12 5.93 2.03 -0.81
C ASN A 12 5.43 2.27 0.62
N LEU A 13 5.85 1.41 1.55
CA LEU A 13 5.74 1.67 2.98
C LEU A 13 7.06 2.28 3.45
N LEU A 14 7.03 3.54 3.87
CA LEU A 14 8.17 4.33 4.30
C LEU A 14 8.37 4.19 5.83
N PRO A 15 9.63 4.28 6.32
CA PRO A 15 9.96 4.03 7.73
C PRO A 15 9.36 5.03 8.73
N ASN A 16 8.79 6.14 8.27
CA ASN A 16 8.10 7.14 9.08
C ASN A 16 6.59 6.87 9.21
N ASN A 17 6.15 5.63 9.05
CA ASN A 17 4.73 5.22 9.04
C ASN A 17 3.90 5.94 7.96
N ARG A 18 4.55 6.28 6.83
CA ARG A 18 3.90 6.89 5.68
C ARG A 18 3.91 5.93 4.50
N TYR A 19 2.89 5.98 3.67
CA TYR A 19 2.89 5.26 2.41
C TYR A 19 2.89 6.23 1.23
N ASP A 20 3.43 5.75 0.11
CA ASP A 20 3.38 6.41 -1.18
C ASP A 20 3.01 5.39 -2.25
N GLU A 21 1.92 5.62 -2.97
CA GLU A 21 1.43 4.75 -4.02
C GLU A 21 1.51 5.43 -5.37
N ALA A 22 2.27 4.85 -6.29
CA ALA A 22 2.30 5.22 -7.69
C ALA A 22 1.41 4.30 -8.54
N ARG A 23 0.70 4.86 -9.52
CA ARG A 23 -0.15 4.13 -10.47
C ARG A 23 0.22 4.50 -11.91
N GLY A 24 0.73 3.54 -12.68
CA GLY A 24 1.19 3.71 -14.05
C GLY A 24 2.28 4.77 -14.15
N ASN A 25 1.97 5.85 -14.87
CA ASN A 25 2.84 7.02 -15.04
C ASN A 25 2.63 8.11 -13.98
N ARG A 26 1.61 7.98 -13.12
CA ARG A 26 1.37 8.92 -12.03
C ARG A 26 2.13 8.45 -10.79
N GLU A 27 3.27 9.10 -10.57
CA GLU A 27 3.99 9.01 -9.31
C GLU A 27 3.16 9.63 -8.19
N SER A 28 3.24 9.07 -6.98
CA SER A 28 2.56 9.59 -5.80
C SER A 28 1.06 9.89 -5.99
N ALA A 29 0.34 8.93 -6.58
CA ALA A 29 -1.10 9.00 -6.78
C ALA A 29 -1.87 9.10 -5.45
N TYR A 30 -1.41 8.37 -4.43
CA TYR A 30 -1.94 8.42 -3.06
C TYR A 30 -0.80 8.44 -2.05
N GLN A 31 -1.00 9.21 -0.97
CA GLN A 31 -0.01 9.37 0.08
C GLN A 31 -0.71 9.59 1.41
N GLY A 32 -0.16 9.00 2.45
CA GLY A 32 -0.73 9.16 3.77
C GLY A 32 0.02 8.42 4.83
N SER A 33 -0.65 8.24 5.95
CA SER A 33 -0.16 7.43 7.06
C SER A 33 -0.71 6.01 6.97
N TYR A 34 0.04 5.06 7.52
CA TYR A 34 -0.44 3.70 7.71
C TYR A 34 -0.10 3.20 9.12
N GLN A 35 -0.85 2.21 9.58
CA GLN A 35 -0.62 1.51 10.83
C GLN A 35 -0.79 0.01 10.60
N VAL A 36 0.16 -0.79 11.08
CA VAL A 36 0.09 -2.26 11.01
C VAL A 36 -0.24 -2.81 12.39
N THR A 37 -1.28 -3.65 12.45
CA THR A 37 -1.70 -4.35 13.67
C THR A 37 -1.77 -5.85 13.38
N GLY A 38 -0.77 -6.60 13.83
CA GLY A 38 -0.66 -8.03 13.52
C GLY A 38 -0.47 -8.25 12.01
N ASN A 39 -1.44 -8.88 11.37
CA ASN A 39 -1.48 -9.08 9.92
C ASN A 39 -2.37 -8.07 9.19
N HIS A 40 -3.01 -7.13 9.88
CA HIS A 40 -3.86 -6.10 9.29
C HIS A 40 -3.08 -4.79 9.12
N ILE A 41 -3.39 -4.02 8.08
CA ILE A 41 -2.85 -2.68 7.83
C ILE A 41 -4.00 -1.71 7.55
N ASP A 42 -4.02 -0.62 8.29
CA ASP A 42 -4.94 0.50 8.10
C ASP A 42 -4.20 1.67 7.47
N TYR A 43 -4.88 2.39 6.60
CA TYR A 43 -4.39 3.54 5.87
C TYR A 43 -5.29 4.74 6.13
N LYS A 44 -4.65 5.89 6.26
CA LYS A 44 -5.30 7.19 6.27
C LYS A 44 -4.54 8.14 5.35
N ASP A 45 -5.15 8.40 4.20
CA ASP A 45 -4.65 9.33 3.19
C ASP A 45 -4.75 10.78 3.70
N ASP A 46 -3.86 11.64 3.21
CA ASP A 46 -3.84 13.06 3.60
C ASP A 46 -5.12 13.81 3.17
N THR A 47 -5.86 13.30 2.18
CA THR A 47 -7.18 13.86 1.81
C THR A 47 -8.32 13.39 2.71
N GLY A 48 -8.04 12.56 3.73
CA GLY A 48 -9.04 12.04 4.66
C GLY A 48 -9.73 10.74 4.22
N PHE A 49 -9.27 10.12 3.14
CA PHE A 49 -9.73 8.77 2.75
C PHE A 49 -9.08 7.72 3.66
N THR A 50 -9.85 6.69 4.01
CA THR A 50 -9.36 5.56 4.79
C THR A 50 -9.46 4.30 3.98
N ALA A 51 -8.48 3.43 4.10
CA ALA A 51 -8.48 2.13 3.46
C ALA A 51 -7.82 1.10 4.37
N ASP A 52 -8.06 -0.17 4.09
CA ASP A 52 -7.53 -1.26 4.89
C ASP A 52 -6.97 -2.36 3.99
N GLY A 53 -6.18 -3.24 4.59
CA GLY A 53 -5.63 -4.41 3.93
C GLY A 53 -5.11 -5.44 4.91
N GLU A 54 -4.80 -6.62 4.39
CA GLU A 54 -4.32 -7.75 5.17
C GLU A 54 -3.10 -8.38 4.50
N PHE A 55 -2.09 -8.68 5.31
CA PHE A 55 -0.98 -9.52 4.94
C PHE A 55 -1.38 -11.00 5.10
N ARG A 56 -1.35 -11.75 4.01
CA ARG A 56 -1.60 -13.20 3.98
C ARG A 56 -0.45 -13.87 3.25
N ASP A 57 0.26 -14.77 3.93
CA ASP A 57 1.40 -15.52 3.37
C ASP A 57 2.47 -14.63 2.69
N GLY A 58 2.71 -13.42 3.24
CA GLY A 58 3.68 -12.46 2.70
C GLY A 58 3.17 -11.65 1.49
N ILE A 59 1.88 -11.76 1.15
CA ILE A 59 1.18 -11.00 0.11
C ILE A 59 0.27 -9.97 0.79
N LEU A 60 0.21 -8.76 0.26
CA LEU A 60 -0.68 -7.71 0.74
C LEU A 60 -1.98 -7.70 -0.10
N TYR A 61 -3.10 -7.94 0.56
CA TYR A 61 -4.44 -7.81 0.00
C TYR A 61 -5.02 -6.49 0.47
N HIS A 62 -5.20 -5.53 -0.44
CA HIS A 62 -5.57 -4.17 -0.08
C HIS A 62 -6.53 -3.58 -1.11
N ALA A 63 -7.68 -3.07 -0.69
CA ALA A 63 -8.67 -2.40 -1.56
C ALA A 63 -8.99 -3.17 -2.87
N GLY A 64 -9.13 -4.50 -2.78
CA GLY A 64 -9.40 -5.39 -3.92
C GLY A 64 -8.18 -5.70 -4.80
N MET A 65 -7.01 -5.18 -4.46
CA MET A 65 -5.73 -5.41 -5.13
C MET A 65 -4.93 -6.48 -4.40
N ILE A 66 -4.10 -7.20 -5.16
CA ILE A 66 -3.12 -8.15 -4.64
C ILE A 66 -1.74 -7.60 -4.96
N LEU A 67 -0.98 -7.26 -3.93
CA LEU A 67 0.37 -6.72 -4.04
C LEU A 67 1.39 -7.69 -3.46
N TYR A 68 2.49 -7.85 -4.17
CA TYR A 68 3.60 -8.71 -3.81
C TYR A 68 4.76 -7.87 -3.33
N LYS A 69 5.46 -8.36 -2.31
CA LYS A 69 6.68 -7.70 -1.84
C LYS A 69 7.77 -7.83 -2.91
N GLU A 70 8.19 -6.71 -3.48
CA GLU A 70 9.37 -6.62 -4.32
C GLU A 70 10.62 -6.71 -3.43
N ALA A 71 11.52 -7.62 -3.79
CA ALA A 71 12.78 -7.91 -3.10
C ALA A 71 13.83 -6.82 -3.34
#